data_AF-A0A3B8WM59-F1
#
_entry.id   AF-A0A3B8WM59-F1
#
_cell.length_a   1.000
_cell.length_b   1.000
_cell.length_c   1.000
_cell.angle_alpha   90.00
_cell.angle_beta   90.00
_cell.angle_gamma   90.00
#
_symmetry.space_group_name_H-M   'P 1'
#
loop_
_entity.id
_entity.type
_entity.pdbx_description
1 polymer ?
#
loop_
_entity_poly.entity_id
_entity_poly.type
_entity_poly.pdbx_seq_one_letter_code
_entity_poly.pdbx_strand_id
1 'polypeptide(L)' 'MRIGQLAQIAGIDTQTIRFYEQQGLLPPPERQENGYRVYTEKHGEWLAFIRRCR' A
#
# COMPACT_ATOMS: atom_id res chain seq x y z
N MET A 1 3.50 9.16 0.83
CA MET A 1 4.60 8.35 0.26
C MET A 1 4.16 7.70 -1.05
N ARG A 2 5.09 7.44 -1.97
CA ARG A 2 4.79 6.71 -3.23
C ARG A 2 4.74 5.19 -3.00
N ILE A 3 4.16 4.44 -3.93
CA ILE A 3 4.06 2.96 -3.84
C ILE A 3 5.42 2.28 -3.63
N GLY A 4 6.48 2.80 -4.24
CA GLY A 4 7.84 2.26 -4.08
C GLY A 4 8.39 2.45 -2.67
N GLN A 5 8.08 3.57 -2.00
CA GLN A 5 8.45 3.77 -0.60
C GLN A 5 7.66 2.83 0.31
N LEU A 6 6.36 2.67 0.04
CA LEU A 6 5.52 1.73 0.79
C LEU A 6 6.01 0.28 0.65
N ALA A 7 6.41 -0.13 -0.56
CA ALA A 7 7.00 -1.43 -0.83
C ALA A 7 8.26 -1.70 0.01
N GLN A 8 9.15 -0.71 0.09
CA GLN A 8 10.37 -0.81 0.89
C GLN A 8 10.06 -0.95 2.39
N ILE A 9 9.14 -0.13 2.91
CA ILE A 9 8.75 -0.16 4.33
C ILE A 9 8.05 -1.47 4.68
N ALA A 10 7.12 -1.93 3.84
CA ALA A 10 6.36 -3.16 4.06
C ALA A 10 7.15 -4.44 3.70
N GLY A 11 8.32 -4.30 3.07
CA GLY A 11 9.17 -5.42 2.62
C GLY A 11 8.45 -6.33 1.62
N ILE A 12 7.68 -5.75 0.70
CA ILE A 12 6.96 -6.46 -0.36
C ILE A 12 7.09 -5.73 -1.69
N ASP A 13 6.89 -6.45 -2.79
CA ASP A 13 6.89 -5.85 -4.11
C ASP A 13 5.71 -4.88 -4.33
N THR A 14 5.94 -3.87 -5.16
CA THR A 14 4.88 -2.94 -5.57
C THR A 14 3.72 -3.66 -6.27
N GLN A 15 3.98 -4.82 -6.89
CA GLN A 15 2.94 -5.64 -7.52
C GLN A 15 2.02 -6.27 -6.48
N THR A 16 2.56 -6.72 -5.36
CA THR A 16 1.80 -7.25 -4.22
C THR A 16 0.90 -6.16 -3.61
N ILE A 17 1.40 -4.93 -3.50
CA ILE A 17 0.58 -3.79 -3.06
C ILE A 17 -0.59 -3.55 -4.02
N ARG A 18 -0.34 -3.54 -5.35
CA ARG A 18 -1.40 -3.41 -6.36
C ARG A 18 -2.40 -4.56 -6.31
N PHE A 19 -1.93 -5.77 -6.04
CA PHE A 19 -2.79 -6.92 -5.86
C PHE A 19 -3.74 -6.72 -4.66
N TYR A 20 -3.23 -6.29 -3.51
CA TYR A 20 -4.08 -5.98 -2.36
C TYR A 20 -5.04 -4.81 -2.62
N GLU A 21 -4.61 -3.78 -3.35
CA GLU A 21 -5.49 -2.69 -3.79
C GLU A 21 -6.62 -3.22 -4.70
N GLN A 22 -6.31 -4.08 -5.67
CA GLN A 22 -7.29 -4.68 -6.59
C GLN A 22 -8.26 -5.63 -5.91
N GLN A 23 -7.82 -6.36 -4.88
CA GLN A 23 -8.67 -7.23 -4.09
C GLN A 23 -9.50 -6.47 -3.04
N GLY A 24 -9.34 -5.15 -2.92
CA GLY A 24 -10.01 -4.35 -1.89
C GLY A 24 -9.51 -4.61 -0.47
N LEU A 25 -8.34 -5.25 -0.34
CA LEU A 25 -7.71 -5.58 0.93
C LEU A 25 -6.92 -4.40 1.51
N LEU A 26 -6.57 -3.41 0.70
CA LEU A 26 -5.94 -2.17 1.14
C LEU A 26 -6.97 -1.02 1.08
N PRO A 27 -7.02 -0.12 2.07
CA PRO A 27 -7.77 1.12 1.93
C PRO A 27 -7.32 1.88 0.67
N PRO A 28 -8.25 2.51 -0.07
CA PRO A 28 -7.92 3.20 -1.31
C PRO A 28 -6.99 4.38 -1.01
N PRO A 29 -5.83 4.47 -1.69
CA PRO A 29 -4.91 5.58 -1.49
C PRO A 29 -5.51 6.89 -1.98
N GLU A 30 -5.23 7.97 -1.26
CA GLU A 30 -5.62 9.30 -1.69
C GLU A 30 -4.93 9.64 -3.02
N ARG A 31 -5.65 10.33 -3.90
CA ARG A 31 -5.07 10.87 -5.13
C ARG A 31 -4.68 12.31 -4.86
N GLN A 32 -3.42 12.65 -5.08
CA GLN A 32 -3.00 14.04 -5.11
C GLN A 32 -3.56 14.74 -6.36
N GLU A 33 -3.59 16.09 -6.35
CA GLU A 33 -4.01 16.92 -7.48
C GLU A 33 -3.27 16.60 -8.80
N ASN A 34 -2.05 16.11 -8.68
CA ASN A 34 -1.21 15.66 -9.79
C ASN A 34 -1.57 14.24 -10.33
N GLY A 35 -2.64 13.61 -9.81
CA GLY A 35 -3.12 12.29 -10.23
C GLY A 35 -2.31 11.11 -9.67
N TYR A 36 -1.27 11.35 -8.87
CA TYR A 36 -0.49 10.28 -8.25
C TYR A 36 -1.21 9.71 -7.02
N ARG A 37 -1.11 8.39 -6.85
CA ARG A 37 -1.55 7.69 -5.64
C ARG A 37 -0.58 7.99 -4.50
N VAL A 38 -1.12 8.43 -3.38
CA VAL A 38 -0.39 8.69 -2.16
C VAL A 38 -0.78 7.69 -1.09
N TYR A 39 0.24 7.00 -0.61
CA TYR A 39 0.13 6.10 0.50
C TYR A 39 0.55 6.83 1.78
N THR A 40 0.04 6.36 2.90
CA THR A 40 0.35 6.87 4.24
C THR A 40 0.90 5.73 5.10
N GLU A 41 1.44 6.04 6.26
CA GLU A 41 1.96 5.03 7.20
C GLU A 41 0.89 4.00 7.58
N LYS A 42 -0.38 4.42 7.67
CA LYS A 42 -1.54 3.53 7.86
C LYS A 42 -1.60 2.40 6.84
N HIS A 43 -1.21 2.65 5.58
CA HIS A 43 -1.18 1.61 4.56
C HIS A 43 -0.07 0.59 4.86
N GLY A 44 1.07 1.04 5.40
CA GLY A 44 2.16 0.18 5.83
C GLY A 44 1.77 -0.70 7.01
N GLU A 45 1.12 -0.11 8.01
CA GLU A 45 0.57 -0.85 9.16
C GLU A 45 -0.46 -1.91 8.73
N TRP A 46 -1.33 -1.55 7.78
CA TRP A 46 -2.33 -2.47 7.24
C TRP A 46 -1.70 -3.64 6.48
N LEU A 47 -0.68 -3.37 5.67
CA LEU A 47 0.10 -4.40 4.98
C LEU A 47 0.82 -5.31 5.98
N ALA A 48 1.41 -4.74 7.04
CA ALA A 48 2.03 -5.51 8.10
C ALA A 48 1.02 -6.39 8.85
N PHE A 49 -0.19 -5.90 9.09
CA PHE A 49 -1.30 -6.66 9.68
C PHE A 49 -1.69 -7.85 8.80
N ILE A 50 -1.95 -7.63 7.51
CA ILE A 50 -2.29 -8.70 6.55
C ILE A 50 -1.21 -9.78 6.54
N ARG A 51 0.08 -9.38 6.57
CA ARG A 51 1.20 -10.35 6.61
C ARG A 51 1.27 -11.15 7.91
N ARG A 52 0.86 -10.59 9.04
CA ARG A 52 0.81 -11.30 10.34
C ARG A 52 -0.35 -12.29 10.43
N CYS A 53 -1.40 -12.13 9.62
CA CYS A 53 -2.53 -13.05 9.57
C CYS A 53 -2.29 -14.28 8.65
N ARG A 54 -1.10 -14.39 8.05
CA ARG A 54 -0.67 -15.56 7.28
C ARG A 54 0.05 -16.56 8.18
#